data_AF-A0A2M6W3L6-F1
#
_entry.id   AF-A0A2M6W3L6-F1
#
_cell.length_a   1.000
_cell.length_b   1.000
_cell.length_c   1.000
_cell.angle_alpha   90.00
_cell.angle_beta   90.00
_cell.angle_gamma   90.00
#
_symmetry.space_group_name_H-M   'P 1'
#
loop_
_entity.id
_entity.type
_entity.pdbx_description
1 polymer ?
#
loop_
_entity_poly.entity_id
_entity_poly.type
_entity_poly.pdbx_seq_one_letter_code
_entity_poly.pdbx_strand_id
1 'polypeptide(L)'
;MGKQINFYMHPEDLKKFDSVLKQEIDLKIFYTTSKENGLDFLDDVVIKKYGEERITVMLTKDLYLKNIKLNRIKENQWSVDSIFSPVLEFVRCYFDGKQIRLGRLYYQEGYYDARGLWQKHPDEFIVWCKKMCGLVEGMSKHDKQTSAYIFPHALEWRNKGGKFLFN
;
A
#
# COMPACT_ATOMS: atom_id res chain seq x y z
N MET A 1 -12.57 -10.81 6.13
CA MET A 1 -11.47 -10.61 7.07
C MET A 1 -10.40 -9.78 6.38
N GLY A 2 -9.80 -8.82 7.08
CA GLY A 2 -8.68 -8.02 6.56
C GLY A 2 -7.34 -8.72 6.78
N LYS A 3 -6.39 -8.51 5.88
CA LYS A 3 -5.00 -8.95 6.02
C LYS A 3 -4.09 -7.73 5.98
N GLN A 4 -3.11 -7.68 6.87
CA GLN A 4 -2.11 -6.63 6.88
C GLN A 4 -0.71 -7.20 7.05
N ILE A 5 0.26 -6.52 6.46
CA ILE A 5 1.67 -6.67 6.83
C ILE A 5 2.27 -5.28 7.02
N ASN A 6 3.13 -5.19 8.03
CA ASN A 6 3.81 -3.96 8.42
C ASN A 6 5.28 -4.05 8.04
N PHE A 7 5.87 -2.95 7.58
CA PHE A 7 7.28 -2.94 7.18
C PHE A 7 7.95 -1.59 7.39
N TYR A 8 9.28 -1.61 7.40
CA TYR A 8 10.14 -0.45 7.29
C TYR A 8 10.97 -0.54 6.01
N MET A 9 10.83 0.48 5.16
CA MET A 9 11.60 0.66 3.92
C MET A 9 12.33 2.00 3.97
N HIS A 10 13.62 1.99 3.64
CA HIS A 10 14.38 3.19 3.30
C HIS A 10 14.01 3.63 1.86
N PRO A 11 14.19 4.90 1.45
CA PRO A 11 13.95 5.32 0.06
C PRO A 11 14.59 4.42 -1.00
N GLU A 12 15.79 3.90 -0.74
CA GLU A 12 16.47 2.96 -1.64
C GLU A 12 15.80 1.57 -1.72
N ASP A 13 15.16 1.12 -0.63
CA ASP A 13 14.33 -0.09 -0.66
C ASP A 13 13.05 0.15 -1.45
N LEU A 14 12.41 1.32 -1.28
CA LEU A 14 11.19 1.69 -2.00
C LEU A 14 11.43 1.74 -3.51
N LYS A 15 12.57 2.27 -3.98
CA LYS A 15 12.96 2.25 -5.39
C LYS A 15 13.13 0.82 -5.92
N LYS A 16 13.76 -0.07 -5.15
CA LYS A 16 13.91 -1.48 -5.53
C LYS A 16 12.55 -2.19 -5.57
N PHE A 17 11.70 -1.93 -4.59
CA PHE A 17 10.36 -2.48 -4.52
C PHE A 17 9.50 -2.02 -5.70
N ASP A 18 9.55 -0.72 -6.05
CA ASP A 18 8.90 -0.18 -7.25
C ASP A 18 9.35 -0.89 -8.54
N SER A 19 10.66 -1.13 -8.70
CA SER A 19 11.18 -1.87 -9.86
C SER A 19 10.65 -3.31 -9.92
N VAL A 20 10.42 -3.96 -8.80
CA VAL A 20 9.81 -5.30 -8.74
C VAL A 20 8.32 -5.22 -9.05
N LEU A 21 7.60 -4.25 -8.47
CA LEU A 21 6.18 -4.03 -8.74
C LEU A 21 5.91 -3.77 -10.23
N LYS A 22 6.80 -3.04 -10.91
CA LYS A 22 6.70 -2.75 -12.36
C LYS A 22 6.88 -3.99 -13.25
N GLN A 23 7.35 -5.12 -12.72
CA GLN A 23 7.35 -6.39 -13.44
C GLN A 23 5.95 -7.03 -13.48
N GLU A 24 5.03 -6.57 -12.64
CA GLU A 24 3.63 -6.99 -12.70
C GLU A 24 2.92 -6.31 -13.86
N ILE A 25 2.55 -7.12 -14.86
CA ILE A 25 1.70 -6.70 -15.97
C ILE A 25 0.37 -6.20 -15.38
N ASP A 26 -0.09 -5.04 -15.87
CA ASP A 26 -1.36 -4.39 -15.54
C ASP A 26 -1.50 -3.79 -14.13
N LEU A 27 -0.40 -3.58 -13.40
CA LEU A 27 -0.45 -2.85 -12.13
C LEU A 27 -0.92 -1.40 -12.36
N LYS A 28 -1.86 -0.94 -11.52
CA LYS A 28 -2.30 0.46 -11.46
C LYS A 28 -2.10 1.00 -10.06
N ILE A 29 -1.55 2.21 -9.99
CA ILE A 29 -1.25 2.93 -8.77
C ILE A 29 -2.02 4.25 -8.80
N PHE A 30 -2.72 4.59 -7.74
CA PHE A 30 -3.47 5.84 -7.65
C PHE A 30 -3.61 6.30 -6.20
N TYR A 31 -3.87 7.59 -6.00
CA TYR A 31 -4.11 8.12 -4.66
C TYR A 31 -5.43 7.63 -4.07
N THR A 32 -5.50 7.59 -2.74
CA THR A 32 -6.72 7.23 -2.00
C THR A 32 -7.86 8.24 -2.17
N THR A 33 -7.53 9.48 -2.56
CA THR A 33 -8.49 10.56 -2.76
C THR A 33 -8.17 11.34 -4.03
N SER A 34 -9.21 11.92 -4.62
CA SER A 34 -9.13 12.73 -5.84
C SER A 34 -10.03 13.97 -5.72
N LYS A 35 -9.77 14.98 -6.54
CA LYS A 35 -10.60 16.21 -6.58
C LYS A 35 -11.84 16.03 -7.44
N GLU A 36 -11.78 15.13 -8.40
CA GLU A 36 -12.83 14.83 -9.36
C GLU A 36 -13.43 13.45 -9.08
N ASN A 37 -14.57 13.14 -9.71
CA ASN A 37 -15.14 11.80 -9.66
C ASN A 37 -14.35 10.84 -10.56
N GLY A 38 -13.10 10.58 -10.17
CA GLY A 38 -12.12 9.80 -10.92
C GLY A 38 -10.95 9.38 -10.05
N LEU A 39 -9.98 8.68 -10.64
CA LEU A 39 -8.78 8.22 -9.95
C LEU A 39 -7.58 9.07 -10.39
N ASP A 40 -6.82 9.56 -9.41
CA ASP A 40 -5.57 10.29 -9.65
C ASP A 40 -4.42 9.27 -9.70
N PHE A 41 -4.02 8.87 -10.91
CA PHE A 41 -3.01 7.83 -11.14
C PHE A 41 -1.57 8.32 -10.91
N LEU A 42 -0.71 7.36 -10.60
CA LEU A 42 0.74 7.52 -10.42
C LEU A 42 1.49 6.54 -11.32
N ASP A 43 2.65 6.98 -11.80
CA ASP A 43 3.57 6.14 -12.58
C ASP A 43 4.37 5.16 -11.71
N ASP A 44 4.58 5.51 -10.44
CA ASP A 44 5.42 4.78 -9.51
C ASP A 44 4.98 4.98 -8.05
N VAL A 45 5.50 4.13 -7.17
CA VAL A 45 5.26 4.25 -5.73
C VAL A 45 6.32 5.10 -5.01
N VAL A 46 7.32 5.62 -5.71
CA VAL A 46 8.44 6.33 -5.09
C VAL A 46 7.98 7.70 -4.59
N ILE A 47 8.41 8.09 -3.39
CA ILE A 47 8.18 9.43 -2.86
C ILE A 47 9.34 10.32 -3.31
N LYS A 48 9.04 11.37 -4.08
CA LYS A 48 10.03 12.34 -4.55
C LYS A 48 10.26 13.44 -3.51
N LYS A 49 9.22 13.79 -2.75
CA LYS A 49 9.27 14.81 -1.69
C LYS A 49 8.50 14.39 -0.43
N TYR A 50 9.24 13.94 0.58
CA TYR A 50 8.68 13.62 1.88
C TYR A 50 8.12 14.87 2.57
N GLY A 51 6.89 14.76 3.09
CA GLY A 51 6.17 15.86 3.73
C GLY A 51 5.24 16.65 2.79
N GLU A 52 5.46 16.56 1.48
CA GLU A 52 4.56 17.13 0.47
C GLU A 52 3.65 16.06 -0.16
N GLU A 53 4.20 14.88 -0.43
CA GLU A 53 3.45 13.79 -1.06
C GLU A 53 2.69 12.92 -0.07
N ARG A 54 1.49 12.49 -0.48
CA ARG A 54 0.60 11.62 0.32
C ARG A 54 1.23 10.25 0.50
N ILE A 55 1.43 9.76 1.72
CA ILE A 55 2.07 8.46 1.94
C ILE A 55 1.22 7.25 1.50
N THR A 56 -0.10 7.35 1.56
CA THR A 56 -1.00 6.25 1.21
C THR A 56 -1.38 6.31 -0.26
N VAL A 57 -1.21 5.18 -0.94
CA VAL A 57 -1.67 4.95 -2.31
C VAL A 57 -2.44 3.63 -2.36
N MET A 58 -3.21 3.43 -3.42
CA MET A 58 -3.92 2.20 -3.72
C MET A 58 -3.26 1.51 -4.90
N LEU A 59 -3.20 0.18 -4.82
CA LEU A 59 -2.72 -0.71 -5.87
C LEU A 59 -3.89 -1.59 -6.34
N THR A 60 -4.03 -1.80 -7.64
CA THR A 60 -4.93 -2.83 -8.18
C THR A 60 -4.45 -3.30 -9.55
N LYS A 61 -5.17 -4.24 -10.17
CA LYS A 61 -4.98 -4.60 -11.58
C LYS A 61 -5.94 -3.81 -12.46
N ASP A 62 -5.53 -3.52 -13.69
CA ASP A 62 -6.33 -2.78 -14.69
C ASP A 62 -7.77 -3.33 -14.83
N LEU A 63 -7.91 -4.66 -14.89
CA LEU A 63 -9.21 -5.34 -15.04
C LEU A 63 -10.23 -5.01 -13.93
N TYR A 64 -9.73 -4.59 -12.75
CA TYR A 64 -10.54 -4.26 -11.58
C TYR A 64 -10.87 -2.78 -11.46
N LEU A 65 -10.33 -1.89 -12.32
CA LEU A 65 -10.57 -0.45 -12.22
C LEU A 65 -12.05 -0.09 -12.27
N LYS A 66 -12.82 -0.76 -13.14
CA LYS A 66 -14.28 -0.56 -13.27
C LYS A 66 -15.07 -0.95 -12.01
N ASN A 67 -14.47 -1.72 -11.11
CA ASN A 67 -15.08 -2.19 -9.88
C ASN A 67 -14.76 -1.28 -8.69
N ILE A 68 -13.86 -0.30 -8.86
CA ILE A 68 -13.52 0.65 -7.79
C ILE A 68 -14.71 1.57 -7.54
N LYS A 69 -15.08 1.68 -6.27
CA LYS A 69 -16.12 2.57 -5.78
C LYS A 69 -15.49 3.82 -5.19
N LEU A 70 -16.03 4.96 -5.55
CA LEU A 70 -15.65 6.26 -5.01
C LEU A 70 -16.81 6.81 -4.19
N ASN A 71 -16.49 7.26 -2.98
CA ASN A 71 -17.42 7.97 -2.11
C ASN A 71 -17.07 9.45 -2.13
N ARG A 72 -18.06 10.30 -2.37
CA ARG A 72 -17.90 11.75 -2.23
C ARG A 72 -17.77 12.06 -0.74
N ILE A 73 -16.65 12.65 -0.33
CA ILE A 73 -16.41 13.04 1.07
C ILE A 73 -16.57 14.55 1.29
N LYS A 74 -16.38 15.36 0.24
CA LYS A 74 -16.67 16.81 0.20
C LYS A 74 -17.10 17.22 -1.21
N GLU A 75 -17.51 18.48 -1.37
CA GLU A 75 -18.00 19.01 -2.65
C GLU A 75 -17.04 18.70 -3.83
N ASN A 76 -15.74 18.93 -3.66
CA ASN A 76 -14.72 18.64 -4.68
C ASN A 76 -13.68 17.64 -4.16
N GLN A 77 -14.15 16.60 -3.47
CA GLN A 77 -13.27 15.56 -2.94
C GLN A 77 -13.96 14.19 -2.89
N TRP A 78 -13.32 13.22 -3.50
CA TRP A 78 -13.73 11.81 -3.53
C TRP A 78 -12.68 10.94 -2.85
N SER A 79 -13.11 9.83 -2.26
CA SER A 79 -12.26 8.83 -1.63
C SER A 79 -12.58 7.45 -2.15
N VAL A 80 -11.56 6.63 -2.34
CA VAL A 80 -11.71 5.21 -2.66
C VAL A 80 -12.36 4.51 -1.48
N ASP A 81 -13.41 3.74 -1.76
CA ASP A 81 -14.01 2.82 -0.81
C ASP A 81 -13.20 1.53 -0.78
N SER A 82 -12.21 1.45 0.12
CA SER A 82 -11.33 0.29 0.23
C SER A 82 -12.02 -0.97 0.79
N ILE A 83 -13.25 -0.86 1.32
CA ILE A 83 -14.03 -2.00 1.81
C ILE A 83 -14.64 -2.73 0.62
N PHE A 84 -15.35 -1.99 -0.22
CA PHE A 84 -16.12 -2.54 -1.35
C PHE A 84 -15.32 -2.63 -2.65
N SER A 85 -14.13 -2.03 -2.72
CA SER A 85 -13.28 -2.05 -3.92
C SER A 85 -12.19 -3.12 -3.83
N PRO A 86 -11.88 -3.82 -4.93
CA PRO A 86 -10.73 -4.73 -5.03
C PRO A 86 -9.41 -3.94 -5.12
N VAL A 87 -9.00 -3.35 -4.01
CA VAL A 87 -7.76 -2.56 -3.90
C VAL A 87 -6.88 -3.06 -2.76
N LEU A 88 -5.57 -2.99 -2.97
CA LEU A 88 -4.55 -3.18 -1.95
C LEU A 88 -4.06 -1.81 -1.52
N GLU A 89 -4.29 -1.46 -0.27
CA GLU A 89 -3.78 -0.22 0.31
C GLU A 89 -2.28 -0.36 0.59
N PHE A 90 -1.49 0.58 0.08
CA PHE A 90 -0.06 0.68 0.33
C PHE A 90 0.27 1.99 1.03
N VAL A 91 0.48 1.92 2.33
CA VAL A 91 1.03 3.00 3.15
C VAL A 91 2.54 2.95 3.02
N ARG A 92 3.10 3.91 2.29
CA ARG A 92 4.54 4.05 2.08
C ARG A 92 5.22 4.54 3.36
N CYS A 93 6.43 4.06 3.62
CA CYS A 93 7.21 4.54 4.76
C CYS A 93 7.58 6.01 4.58
N TYR A 94 7.37 6.83 5.61
CA TYR A 94 7.86 8.21 5.66
C TYR A 94 9.32 8.24 6.14
N PHE A 95 10.15 9.09 5.54
CA PHE A 95 11.54 9.27 5.92
C PHE A 95 11.93 10.76 5.90
N ASP A 96 12.56 11.25 6.98
CA ASP A 96 13.07 12.63 7.09
C ASP A 96 14.59 12.72 7.27
N GLY A 97 15.31 11.64 6.98
CA GLY A 97 16.75 11.54 7.24
C GLY A 97 17.10 11.05 8.65
N LYS A 98 16.19 11.18 9.63
CA LYS A 98 16.44 10.84 11.04
C LYS A 98 15.58 9.69 11.53
N GLN A 99 14.36 9.55 11.00
CA GLN A 99 13.42 8.50 11.37
C GLN A 99 12.74 7.90 10.14
N ILE A 100 12.47 6.59 10.19
CA ILE A 100 11.56 5.91 9.26
C ILE A 100 10.27 5.60 10.03
N ARG A 101 9.13 6.05 9.51
CA ARG A 101 7.80 5.67 10.04
C ARG A 101 7.28 4.43 9.32
N LEU A 102 6.53 3.63 10.07
CA LEU A 102 6.00 2.35 9.62
C LEU A 102 5.14 2.48 8.34
N GLY A 103 5.42 1.62 7.37
CA GLY A 103 4.57 1.38 6.22
C GLY A 103 3.72 0.12 6.39
N ARG A 104 2.70 -0.02 5.55
CA ARG A 104 1.72 -1.10 5.62
C ARG A 104 1.21 -1.49 4.25
N LEU A 105 1.02 -2.79 4.02
CA LEU A 105 0.13 -3.31 2.99
C LEU A 105 -1.12 -3.83 3.68
N TYR A 106 -2.30 -3.47 3.19
CA TYR A 106 -3.58 -3.91 3.73
C TYR A 106 -4.60 -4.16 2.62
N TYR A 107 -5.31 -5.28 2.71
CA TYR A 107 -6.45 -5.55 1.83
C TYR A 107 -7.54 -6.30 2.59
N GLN A 108 -8.77 -6.20 2.07
CA GLN A 108 -9.89 -6.99 2.53
C GLN A 108 -10.12 -8.19 1.59
N GLU A 109 -10.39 -9.36 2.16
CA GLU A 109 -10.77 -10.55 1.38
C GLU A 109 -12.25 -10.52 0.96
N GLY A 110 -13.02 -9.55 1.46
CA GLY A 110 -14.45 -9.42 1.21
C GLY A 110 -15.09 -8.40 2.14
N TYR A 111 -16.40 -8.26 2.05
CA TYR A 111 -17.21 -7.31 2.80
C TYR A 111 -18.59 -7.89 3.10
N TYR A 112 -19.35 -7.29 4.01
CA TYR A 112 -20.76 -7.62 4.19
C TYR A 112 -21.61 -6.70 3.31
N ASP A 113 -22.55 -7.27 2.56
CA ASP A 113 -23.50 -6.48 1.76
C ASP A 113 -24.58 -5.81 2.63
N ALA A 114 -25.48 -5.05 2.01
CA ALA A 114 -26.56 -4.36 2.71
C ALA A 114 -27.55 -5.30 3.43
N ARG A 115 -27.54 -6.61 3.08
CA ARG A 115 -28.35 -7.65 3.72
C ARG A 115 -27.59 -8.36 4.86
N GLY A 116 -26.36 -7.93 5.15
CA GLY A 116 -25.50 -8.57 6.15
C GLY A 116 -24.89 -9.89 5.68
N LEU A 117 -24.92 -10.19 4.38
CA LEU A 117 -24.33 -11.41 3.83
C LEU A 117 -22.88 -11.16 3.44
N TRP A 118 -21.98 -12.06 3.84
CA TRP A 118 -20.57 -12.00 3.47
C TRP A 118 -20.38 -12.21 1.97
N GLN A 119 -19.76 -11.24 1.31
CA GLN A 119 -19.36 -11.26 -0.08
C GLN A 119 -17.84 -11.30 -0.16
N LYS A 120 -17.30 -12.28 -0.85
CA LYS A 120 -15.86 -12.40 -1.09
C LYS A 120 -15.46 -11.52 -2.27
N HIS A 121 -14.31 -10.85 -2.18
CA HIS A 121 -13.67 -10.28 -3.36
C HIS A 121 -13.24 -11.40 -4.33
N PRO A 122 -13.01 -11.09 -5.62
CA PRO A 122 -12.59 -12.10 -6.59
C PRO A 122 -11.36 -12.90 -6.12
N ASP A 123 -11.36 -14.21 -6.34
CA ASP A 123 -10.28 -15.09 -5.87
C ASP A 123 -8.93 -14.70 -6.48
N GLU A 124 -8.91 -14.34 -7.75
CA GLU A 124 -7.72 -13.85 -8.44
C GLU A 124 -7.15 -12.57 -7.81
N PHE A 125 -8.01 -11.65 -7.35
CA PHE A 125 -7.59 -10.46 -6.63
C PHE A 125 -6.92 -10.83 -5.31
N ILE A 126 -7.53 -11.74 -4.54
CA ILE A 126 -6.99 -12.17 -3.25
C ILE A 126 -5.65 -12.88 -3.43
N VAL A 127 -5.52 -13.75 -4.44
CA VAL A 127 -4.24 -14.41 -4.78
C VAL A 127 -3.19 -13.38 -5.15
N TRP A 128 -3.54 -12.38 -5.95
CA TRP A 128 -2.65 -11.28 -6.30
C TRP A 128 -2.21 -10.47 -5.07
N CYS A 129 -3.12 -10.12 -4.16
CA CYS A 129 -2.78 -9.46 -2.90
C CYS A 129 -1.81 -10.29 -2.04
N LYS A 130 -2.02 -11.60 -1.96
CA LYS A 130 -1.11 -12.52 -1.26
C LYS A 130 0.28 -12.54 -1.91
N LYS A 131 0.35 -12.53 -3.25
CA LYS A 131 1.62 -12.40 -3.99
C LYS A 131 2.34 -11.10 -3.61
N MET A 132 1.63 -9.96 -3.57
CA MET A 132 2.21 -8.68 -3.17
C MET A 132 2.76 -8.69 -1.74
N CYS A 133 2.04 -9.32 -0.80
CA CYS A 133 2.57 -9.55 0.55
C CYS A 133 3.82 -10.44 0.52
N GLY A 134 3.80 -11.53 -0.24
CA GLY A 134 4.95 -12.42 -0.41
C GLY A 134 6.19 -11.74 -0.99
N LEU A 135 6.03 -10.71 -1.83
CA LEU A 135 7.15 -9.89 -2.30
C LEU A 135 7.81 -9.14 -1.14
N VAL A 136 7.01 -8.53 -0.26
CA VAL A 136 7.54 -7.88 0.94
C VAL A 136 8.28 -8.88 1.82
N GLU A 137 7.68 -10.04 2.09
CA GLU A 137 8.29 -11.09 2.91
C GLU A 137 9.61 -11.59 2.32
N GLY A 138 9.68 -11.81 1.00
CA GLY A 138 10.87 -12.30 0.31
C GLY A 138 12.00 -11.28 0.19
N MET A 139 11.68 -9.98 0.21
CA MET A 139 12.67 -8.90 0.07
C MET A 139 13.18 -8.35 1.42
N SER A 140 12.70 -8.88 2.53
CA SER A 140 12.94 -8.31 3.86
C SER A 140 13.19 -9.39 4.91
N LYS A 141 13.44 -8.98 6.15
CA LYS A 141 13.52 -9.88 7.31
C LYS A 141 12.48 -9.49 8.35
N HIS A 142 11.72 -10.47 8.84
CA HIS A 142 10.79 -10.23 9.92
C HIS A 142 11.54 -9.97 11.23
N ASP A 143 11.31 -8.81 11.84
CA ASP A 143 11.87 -8.43 13.13
C ASP A 143 10.82 -8.58 14.23
N LYS A 144 11.13 -9.45 15.20
CA LYS A 144 10.23 -9.75 16.32
C LYS A 144 10.05 -8.56 17.25
N GLN A 145 11.06 -7.68 17.37
CA GLN A 145 10.98 -6.54 18.27
C GLN A 145 9.93 -5.53 17.80
N THR A 146 9.90 -5.26 16.49
CA THR A 146 8.95 -4.31 15.89
C THR A 146 7.68 -4.97 15.36
N SER A 147 7.61 -6.30 15.35
CA SER A 147 6.54 -7.08 14.68
C SER A 147 6.30 -6.60 13.24
N ALA A 148 7.40 -6.31 12.54
CA ALA A 148 7.39 -5.75 11.20
C ALA A 148 8.52 -6.34 10.35
N TYR A 149 8.34 -6.28 9.04
CA TYR A 149 9.35 -6.65 8.07
C TYR A 149 10.33 -5.49 7.84
N ILE A 150 11.63 -5.72 8.00
CA ILE A 150 12.66 -4.70 7.79
C ILE A 150 13.41 -4.99 6.50
N PHE A 151 13.40 -4.04 5.57
CA PHE A 151 14.15 -4.14 4.33
C PHE A 151 15.65 -3.90 4.53
N PRO A 152 16.51 -4.40 3.62
CA PRO A 152 17.96 -4.34 3.79
C PRO A 152 18.51 -2.93 4.05
N HIS A 153 18.15 -1.92 3.26
CA HIS A 153 18.67 -0.56 3.47
C HIS A 153 18.10 0.10 4.72
N ALA A 154 16.84 -0.17 5.06
CA ALA A 154 16.25 0.27 6.33
C ALA A 154 17.01 -0.31 7.53
N LEU A 155 17.40 -1.59 7.47
CA LEU A 155 18.17 -2.26 8.52
C LEU A 155 19.58 -1.67 8.63
N GLU A 156 20.28 -1.50 7.51
CA GLU A 156 21.60 -0.86 7.47
C GLU A 156 21.56 0.55 8.06
N TRP A 157 20.54 1.32 7.70
CA TRP A 157 20.33 2.67 8.20
C TRP A 157 20.03 2.68 9.72
N ARG A 158 19.19 1.75 10.22
CA ARG A 158 18.95 1.58 11.67
C ARG A 158 20.23 1.25 12.43
N ASN A 159 21.08 0.37 11.88
CA ASN A 159 22.35 -0.01 12.49
C ASN A 159 23.35 1.17 12.59
N LYS A 160 23.18 2.21 11.77
CA LYS A 160 23.97 3.46 11.84
C LYS A 160 23.37 4.50 12.80
N GLY A 161 22.40 4.11 13.64
CA GLY A 161 21.77 4.98 14.63
C GLY A 161 20.44 5.58 14.20
N GLY A 162 19.92 5.19 13.04
CA GLY A 162 18.57 5.56 12.60
C GLY A 162 17.48 5.01 13.52
N LYS A 163 16.35 5.73 13.62
CA LYS A 163 15.21 5.34 14.47
C LYS A 163 14.01 4.88 13.65
N PHE A 164 13.38 3.80 14.09
CA PHE A 164 12.09 3.36 13.60
C PHE A 164 10.99 3.89 14.51
N LEU A 165 9.90 4.37 13.90
CA LEU A 165 8.72 4.83 14.62
C LEU A 165 7.50 4.03 14.20
N PHE A 166 6.80 3.53 15.21
CA PHE A 166 5.41 3.11 15.10
C PHE A 166 4.57 4.39 15.21
N ASN A 167 3.66 4.62 14.26
CA ASN A 167 2.74 5.77 14.35
C ASN A 167 1.83 5.66 15.58
#